data_AF-A0A831UKV9-F1
#
_entry.id   AF-A0A831UKV9-F1
#
_cell.length_a   1.000
_cell.length_b   1.000
_cell.length_c   1.000
_cell.angle_alpha   90.00
_cell.angle_beta   90.00
_cell.angle_gamma   90.00
#
_symmetry.space_group_name_H-M   'P 1'
#
loop_
_entity.id
_entity.type
_entity.pdbx_description
1 polymer ?
#
loop_
_entity_poly.entity_id
_entity_poly.type
_entity_poly.pdbx_seq_one_letter_code
_entity_poly.pdbx_strand_id
1 'polypeptide(L)'
;MTRSDRPARLRERVSTDREMRLWLTAVREALLSRDHEALVATLDQSLDWLRSQYAAEAPGPAKAIDALKTVRARFAQREFPSLDAVLRAWERASDHEKARAEESDKETPS
;
A
#
# COMPACT_ATOMS: atom_id res chain seq x y z
N MET A 1 -40.33 1.41 -1.44
CA MET A 1 -39.00 0.86 -1.81
C MET A 1 -38.98 -0.62 -1.45
N THR A 2 -39.11 -1.47 -2.47
CA THR A 2 -39.42 -2.90 -2.32
C THR A 2 -38.15 -3.73 -2.14
N ARG A 3 -38.28 -4.81 -1.36
CA ARG A 3 -37.25 -5.80 -0.96
C ARG A 3 -36.38 -6.37 -2.10
N SER A 4 -36.76 -6.17 -3.37
CA SER A 4 -36.10 -6.67 -4.59
C SER A 4 -34.87 -5.88 -5.03
N ASP A 5 -34.69 -4.63 -4.61
CA ASP A 5 -33.55 -3.79 -5.06
C ASP A 5 -32.25 -4.08 -4.30
N ARG A 6 -32.37 -4.71 -3.14
CA ARG A 6 -31.25 -5.00 -2.23
C ARG A 6 -30.14 -5.85 -2.88
N PRO A 7 -30.44 -6.96 -3.60
CA PRO A 7 -29.39 -7.73 -4.28
C PRO A 7 -28.71 -6.98 -5.43
N ALA A 8 -29.42 -6.12 -6.17
CA ALA A 8 -28.84 -5.33 -7.26
C ALA A 8 -27.85 -4.29 -6.71
N ARG A 9 -28.26 -3.53 -5.68
CA ARG A 9 -27.38 -2.55 -5.00
C ARG A 9 -26.16 -3.21 -4.35
N LEU A 10 -26.30 -4.44 -3.86
CA LEU A 10 -25.18 -5.19 -3.30
C LEU A 10 -24.16 -5.60 -4.38
N ARG A 11 -24.61 -6.10 -5.54
CA ARG A 11 -23.72 -6.48 -6.65
C ARG A 11 -22.99 -5.26 -7.22
N GLU A 12 -23.71 -4.16 -7.39
CA GLU A 12 -23.13 -2.88 -7.80
C GLU A 12 -22.04 -2.46 -6.81
N ARG A 13 -22.33 -2.50 -5.51
CA ARG A 13 -21.34 -2.19 -4.48
C ARG A 13 -20.10 -3.08 -4.53
N VAL A 14 -20.27 -4.38 -4.73
CA VAL A 14 -19.13 -5.33 -4.87
C VAL A 14 -18.28 -4.98 -6.10
N SER A 15 -18.91 -4.58 -7.20
CA SER A 15 -18.19 -4.15 -8.41
C SER A 15 -17.42 -2.86 -8.15
N THR A 16 -18.04 -1.86 -7.53
CA THR A 16 -17.39 -0.61 -7.12
C THR A 16 -16.19 -0.86 -6.21
N ASP A 17 -16.34 -1.72 -5.20
CA ASP A 17 -15.28 -2.07 -4.25
C ASP A 17 -14.16 -2.92 -4.90
N ARG A 18 -14.46 -3.66 -5.96
CA ARG A 18 -13.44 -4.33 -6.78
C ARG A 18 -12.64 -3.32 -7.59
N GLU A 19 -13.30 -2.38 -8.24
CA GLU A 19 -12.63 -1.34 -9.03
C GLU A 19 -11.73 -0.46 -8.16
N MET A 20 -12.21 -0.07 -6.97
CA MET A 20 -11.39 0.68 -6.00
C MET A 20 -10.13 -0.09 -5.60
N ARG A 21 -10.22 -1.42 -5.44
CA ARG A 21 -9.04 -2.25 -5.16
C ARG A 21 -8.04 -2.25 -6.31
N LEU A 22 -8.51 -2.27 -7.56
CA LEU A 22 -7.64 -2.18 -8.74
C LEU A 22 -6.89 -0.84 -8.77
N TRP A 23 -7.59 0.26 -8.53
CA TRP A 23 -6.99 1.59 -8.42
C TRP A 23 -5.90 1.66 -7.34
N LEU A 24 -6.19 1.17 -6.13
CA LEU A 24 -5.21 1.17 -5.03
C LEU A 24 -4.00 0.26 -5.34
N THR A 25 -4.20 -0.87 -6.01
CA THR A 25 -3.10 -1.71 -6.49
C THR A 25 -2.24 -0.97 -7.51
N ALA A 26 -2.83 -0.28 -8.48
CA ALA A 26 -2.08 0.50 -9.45
C ALA A 26 -1.26 1.61 -8.79
N VAL A 27 -1.80 2.32 -7.79
CA VAL A 27 -1.04 3.31 -7.00
C VAL A 27 0.18 2.66 -6.33
N ARG A 28 0.01 1.47 -5.74
CA ARG A 28 1.11 0.73 -5.12
C ARG A 28 2.20 0.35 -6.12
N GLU A 29 1.84 -0.18 -7.29
CA GLU A 29 2.83 -0.57 -8.30
C GLU A 29 3.57 0.64 -8.88
N ALA A 30 2.88 1.76 -9.10
CA ALA A 30 3.52 3.02 -9.51
C ALA A 30 4.49 3.56 -8.45
N LEU A 31 4.15 3.44 -7.16
CA LEU A 31 5.05 3.78 -6.06
C LEU A 31 6.30 2.90 -6.05
N LEU A 32 6.13 1.58 -6.19
CA LEU A 32 7.24 0.61 -6.14
C LEU A 32 8.19 0.76 -7.34
N SER A 33 7.65 1.02 -8.52
CA SER A 33 8.42 1.28 -9.73
C SER A 33 9.09 2.66 -9.75
N ARG A 34 8.72 3.55 -8.82
CA ARG A 34 9.19 4.96 -8.76
C ARG A 34 8.91 5.74 -10.05
N ASP A 35 7.89 5.33 -10.81
CA ASP A 35 7.43 6.03 -11.99
C ASP A 35 6.58 7.23 -11.57
N HIS A 36 7.14 8.43 -11.68
CA HIS A 36 6.46 9.65 -11.25
C HIS A 36 5.23 9.95 -12.09
N GLU A 37 5.32 9.80 -13.42
CA GLU A 37 4.23 10.14 -14.33
C GLU A 37 3.07 9.18 -14.13
N ALA A 38 3.35 7.87 -14.10
CA ALA A 38 2.34 6.85 -13.83
C ALA A 38 1.70 7.04 -12.45
N LEU A 39 2.48 7.38 -11.41
CA LEU A 39 1.95 7.59 -10.07
C LEU A 39 1.00 8.79 -10.01
N VAL A 40 1.38 9.94 -10.57
CA VAL A 40 0.54 11.14 -10.57
C VAL A 40 -0.77 10.86 -11.30
N ALA A 41 -0.71 10.28 -12.50
CA ALA A 41 -1.89 9.94 -13.28
C ALA A 41 -2.81 8.94 -12.55
N THR A 42 -2.24 7.93 -11.89
CA THR A 42 -3.02 6.92 -11.16
C THR A 42 -3.65 7.49 -9.89
N LEU A 43 -2.95 8.38 -9.16
CA LEU A 43 -3.49 9.05 -7.98
C LEU A 43 -4.69 9.94 -8.32
N ASP A 44 -4.59 10.72 -9.41
CA ASP A 44 -5.68 11.59 -9.85
C ASP A 44 -6.91 10.77 -10.24
N GLN A 45 -6.75 9.72 -11.06
CA GLN A 45 -7.83 8.81 -11.44
C GLN A 45 -8.46 8.09 -10.23
N SER A 46 -7.63 7.63 -9.29
CA SER A 46 -8.11 6.96 -8.07
C SER A 46 -8.94 7.91 -7.19
N LEU A 47 -8.53 9.17 -7.06
CA LEU A 47 -9.26 10.18 -6.29
C LEU A 47 -10.59 10.54 -6.95
N ASP A 48 -10.61 10.69 -8.27
CA ASP A 48 -11.83 10.98 -9.02
C ASP A 48 -12.83 9.82 -8.95
N TRP A 49 -12.35 8.58 -9.13
CA TRP A 49 -13.16 7.38 -8.95
C TRP A 49 -13.76 7.33 -7.55
N LEU A 50 -12.93 7.47 -6.51
CA LEU A 50 -13.37 7.41 -5.12
C LEU A 50 -14.44 8.47 -4.81
N ARG A 51 -14.25 9.71 -5.26
CA ARG A 51 -15.23 10.80 -5.08
C ARG A 51 -16.53 10.58 -5.84
N SER A 52 -16.47 9.94 -7.02
CA SER A 52 -17.66 9.67 -7.83
C SER A 52 -18.51 8.52 -7.29
N GLN A 53 -17.88 7.54 -6.65
CA GLN A 53 -18.53 6.29 -6.23
C GLN A 53 -18.85 6.20 -4.73
N TYR A 54 -18.17 7.01 -3.91
CA TYR A 54 -18.33 6.98 -2.45
C TYR A 54 -18.67 8.36 -1.91
N ALA A 55 -19.40 8.40 -0.79
CA ALA A 55 -19.54 9.63 -0.02
C ALA A 55 -18.18 10.00 0.58
N ALA A 56 -17.57 11.08 0.08
CA ALA A 56 -16.23 11.50 0.48
C ALA A 56 -16.08 11.75 1.99
N GLU A 57 -17.16 12.21 2.63
CA GLU A 57 -17.22 12.49 4.08
C GLU A 57 -17.33 11.23 4.95
N ALA A 58 -17.60 10.06 4.35
CA ALA A 58 -17.70 8.83 5.12
C ALA A 58 -16.31 8.45 5.68
N PRO A 59 -16.22 7.86 6.89
CA PRO A 59 -14.94 7.66 7.57
C PRO A 59 -13.89 6.86 6.78
N GLY A 60 -14.32 5.87 5.99
CA GLY A 60 -13.43 5.08 5.13
C GLY A 60 -12.90 5.87 3.93
N PRO A 61 -13.79 6.39 3.05
CA PRO A 61 -13.42 7.25 1.93
C PRO A 61 -12.56 8.45 2.32
N ALA A 62 -12.90 9.16 3.42
CA ALA A 62 -12.12 10.30 3.89
C ALA A 62 -10.66 9.90 4.22
N LYS A 63 -10.48 8.81 4.98
CA LYS A 63 -9.14 8.28 5.30
C LYS A 63 -8.37 7.85 4.06
N ALA A 64 -9.04 7.24 3.09
CA ALA A 64 -8.41 6.83 1.84
C ALA A 64 -7.95 8.04 1.01
N ILE A 65 -8.77 9.10 0.92
CA ILE A 65 -8.40 10.36 0.26
C ILE A 65 -7.16 10.97 0.93
N ASP A 66 -7.12 11.04 2.25
CA ASP A 66 -5.98 11.60 2.99
C ASP A 66 -4.70 10.79 2.81
N ALA A 67 -4.82 9.46 2.77
CA ALA A 67 -3.70 8.57 2.47
C ALA A 67 -3.15 8.82 1.05
N LEU A 68 -4.03 8.91 0.03
CA LEU A 68 -3.63 9.17 -1.35
C LEU A 68 -2.95 10.55 -1.51
N LYS A 69 -3.46 11.58 -0.82
CA LYS A 69 -2.81 12.90 -0.77
C LYS A 69 -1.44 12.85 -0.11
N THR A 70 -1.31 12.11 0.99
CA THR A 70 -0.04 11.94 1.70
C THR A 70 1.00 11.25 0.80
N VAL A 71 0.58 10.21 0.08
CA VAL A 71 1.42 9.53 -0.92
C VAL A 71 1.93 10.52 -1.96
N ARG A 72 1.04 11.34 -2.55
CA ARG A 72 1.41 12.38 -3.52
C ARG A 72 2.48 13.32 -2.97
N ALA A 73 2.27 13.84 -1.76
CA ALA A 73 3.16 14.81 -1.13
C ALA A 73 4.56 14.20 -0.86
N ARG A 74 4.61 13.02 -0.22
CA ARG A 74 5.88 12.35 0.08
C ARG A 74 6.65 11.95 -1.17
N PHE A 75 5.95 11.46 -2.19
CA PHE A 75 6.59 11.09 -3.45
C PHE A 75 7.18 12.32 -4.16
N ALA A 76 6.46 13.45 -4.18
CA ALA A 76 6.96 14.70 -4.74
C ALA A 76 8.20 15.22 -3.99
N GLN A 77 8.27 15.02 -2.67
CA GLN A 77 9.42 15.37 -1.83
C GLN A 77 10.60 14.41 -1.98
N ARG A 78 10.44 13.31 -2.74
CA ARG A 78 11.41 12.21 -2.83
C ARG A 78 11.81 11.64 -1.46
N GLU A 79 10.91 11.73 -0.48
CA GLU A 79 11.09 11.13 0.84
C GLU A 79 10.83 9.62 0.75
N PHE A 80 11.78 8.91 0.15
CA PHE A 80 11.77 7.45 0.13
C PHE A 80 12.57 6.92 1.31
N PRO A 81 12.09 5.87 2.01
CA PRO A 81 12.92 5.21 3.01
C PRO A 81 14.21 4.69 2.35
N SER A 82 15.35 4.97 2.99
CA SER A 82 16.67 4.54 2.51
C SER A 82 16.75 3.01 2.49
N LEU A 83 17.02 2.42 1.31
CA LEU A 83 17.29 0.99 1.19
C LEU A 83 18.56 0.60 1.95
N ASP A 84 19.55 1.48 2.07
CA ASP A 84 20.78 1.21 2.83
C ASP A 84 20.50 0.96 4.31
N ALA A 85 19.50 1.64 4.89
CA ALA A 85 19.11 1.39 6.28
C ALA A 85 18.56 -0.03 6.46
N VAL A 86 17.79 -0.51 5.47
CA VAL A 86 17.23 -1.88 5.44
C VAL A 86 18.35 -2.90 5.22
N LEU A 87 19.24 -2.66 4.24
CA LEU A 87 20.37 -3.54 3.95
C LEU A 87 21.32 -3.66 5.15
N ARG A 88 21.66 -2.56 5.81
CA ARG A 88 22.48 -2.58 7.04
C ARG A 88 21.80 -3.33 8.19
N ALA A 89 20.47 -3.24 8.30
CA ALA A 89 19.73 -4.00 9.31
C ALA A 89 19.74 -5.51 9.00
N TRP A 90 19.61 -5.87 7.72
CA TRP A 90 19.71 -7.26 7.25
C TRP A 90 21.10 -7.85 7.45
N GLU A 91 22.16 -7.11 7.12
CA GLU A 91 23.55 -7.52 7.36
C GLU A 91 23.80 -7.81 8.83
N ARG A 92 23.42 -6.88 9.72
CA ARG A 92 23.54 -7.08 11.17
C ARG A 92 22.78 -8.30 11.68
N ALA A 93 21.56 -8.54 11.17
CA ALA A 93 20.79 -9.73 11.53
C ALA A 93 21.48 -11.01 11.05
N SER A 94 21.99 -11.02 9.81
CA SER A 94 22.74 -12.16 9.27
C SER A 94 24.01 -12.45 10.04
N ASP A 95 24.75 -11.41 10.44
CA ASP A 95 25.98 -11.57 11.21
C ASP A 95 25.70 -12.09 12.62
N HIS A 96 24.60 -11.64 13.24
CA HIS A 96 24.15 -12.15 14.53
C HIS A 96 23.78 -13.64 14.47
N GLU A 97 23.11 -14.08 13.40
CA GLU A 97 22.78 -15.50 13.23
C GLU A 97 24.00 -16.38 12.92
N LYS A 98 24.98 -15.87 12.16
CA LYS A 98 26.27 -16.56 11.98
C LYS A 98 27.01 -16.72 13.31
N ALA A 99 27.08 -15.66 14.11
CA ALA A 99 27.72 -15.70 15.42
C ALA A 99 27.07 -16.72 16.36
N ARG A 100 25.72 -16.80 16.39
CA ARG A 100 24.99 -17.82 17.15
C ARG A 100 25.29 -19.25 16.69
N ALA A 101 25.37 -19.47 15.38
CA ALA A 101 25.67 -20.78 14.82
C ALA A 101 27.09 -21.24 15.21
N GLU A 102 28.08 -20.35 15.10
CA GLU A 102 29.48 -20.62 15.48
C GLU A 102 29.66 -20.83 17.00
N GLU A 103 28.81 -20.22 17.83
CA GLU A 103 28.83 -20.40 19.28
C GLU A 103 28.17 -21.73 19.68
N SER A 104 27.10 -22.12 18.99
CA SER A 104 26.41 -23.41 19.19
C SER A 104 27.29 -24.62 18.80
N ASP A 105 28.10 -24.49 17.74
CA ASP A 105 29.05 -25.52 17.32
C ASP A 105 30.23 -25.69 18.30
N LYS A 106 30.53 -24.69 19.15
CA LYS A 106 31.59 -24.76 20.16
C LYS A 106 31.15 -25.37 21.48
N GLU A 107 29.85 -25.38 21.78
CA GLU A 107 29.29 -25.93 23.03
C GLU A 107 28.97 -27.43 22.96
N THR A 108 29.26 -28.11 21.84
CA THR A 108 29.09 -29.57 21.72
C THR A 108 30.46 -30.28 21.82
N PRO A 109 30.98 -30.58 23.03
CA PRO A 109 32.13 -31.46 23.15
C PRO A 109 31.71 -32.91 22.89
N SER A 110 32.48 -33.61 22.05
CA SER A 110 32.43 -35.07 21.88
C SER A 110 32.84 -35.82 23.13
#